data_AF-A0A519SSW3-F1
#
_entry.id   AF-A0A519SSW3-F1
#
_cell.length_a   1.000
_cell.length_b   1.000
_cell.length_c   1.000
_cell.angle_alpha   90.00
_cell.angle_beta   90.00
_cell.angle_gamma   90.00
#
_symmetry.space_group_name_H-M   'P 1'
#
loop_
_entity.id
_entity.type
_entity.pdbx_description
1 polymer ?
#
loop_
_entity_poly.entity_id
_entity_poly.type
_entity_poly.pdbx_seq_one_letter_code
_entity_poly.pdbx_strand_id
1 'polypeptide(L)'
;MSTLGCTKKEDPAIGTGGYTLDGRNVTCQATAATETSQKVVEYLSITLVTSPQPATGPEKLVLTFNRGKGFGSRTYAPMQLFYTSPQATTTNNFSATLTETSAGVFSGTFFVINPFSSAITNGVFTEARL
;
A
#
# COMPACT_ATOMS: atom_id res chain seq x y z
N MET A 1 -43.04 8.20 -22.51
CA MET A 1 -42.40 8.39 -21.19
C MET A 1 -41.05 7.69 -21.26
N SER A 2 -39.96 8.44 -21.47
CA SER A 2 -38.61 7.88 -21.51
C SER A 2 -37.99 8.03 -20.13
N THR A 3 -37.86 6.93 -19.40
CA THR A 3 -37.05 6.84 -18.19
C THR A 3 -35.58 6.83 -18.60
N LEU A 4 -34.96 8.01 -18.56
CA LEU A 4 -33.51 8.17 -18.60
C LEU A 4 -32.92 7.39 -17.42
N GLY A 5 -32.28 6.27 -17.72
CA GLY A 5 -31.51 5.51 -16.76
C GLY A 5 -30.34 6.34 -16.27
N CYS A 6 -30.37 6.76 -15.01
CA CYS A 6 -29.20 7.25 -14.31
C CYS A 6 -28.20 6.10 -14.21
N THR A 7 -27.20 6.06 -15.09
CA THR A 7 -26.01 5.25 -14.86
C THR A 7 -25.36 5.78 -13.59
N LYS A 8 -25.55 5.08 -12.47
CA LYS A 8 -24.76 5.33 -11.26
C LYS A 8 -23.30 5.24 -11.70
N LYS A 9 -22.57 6.35 -11.57
CA LYS A 9 -21.12 6.35 -11.66
C LYS A 9 -20.66 5.40 -10.57
N GLU A 10 -20.25 4.19 -10.96
CA GLU A 10 -19.68 3.21 -10.06
C GLU A 10 -18.47 3.87 -9.42
N ASP A 11 -18.51 4.06 -8.09
CA ASP A 11 -17.35 4.55 -7.38
C ASP A 11 -16.23 3.52 -7.62
N PRO A 12 -15.00 3.97 -7.92
CA PRO A 12 -13.90 3.06 -8.17
C PRO A 12 -13.75 2.11 -6.98
N ALA A 13 -13.72 0.80 -7.25
CA ALA A 13 -13.56 -0.22 -6.23
C ALA A 13 -12.32 0.08 -5.38
N ILE A 14 -12.52 0.29 -4.08
CA ILE A 14 -11.43 0.58 -3.13
C ILE A 14 -10.63 -0.70 -2.93
N GLY A 15 -9.31 -0.61 -3.08
CA GLY A 15 -8.42 -1.74 -2.78
C GLY A 15 -8.55 -2.17 -1.33
N THR A 16 -8.24 -3.44 -1.05
CA THR A 16 -8.30 -3.99 0.30
C THR A 16 -6.93 -4.50 0.73
N GLY A 17 -6.73 -4.62 2.03
CA GLY A 17 -5.51 -5.21 2.55
C GLY A 17 -5.63 -5.54 4.01
N GLY A 18 -4.53 -6.01 4.56
CA GLY A 18 -4.40 -6.22 5.98
C GLY A 18 -2.98 -6.57 6.37
N TYR A 19 -2.69 -6.43 7.66
CA TYR A 19 -1.39 -6.77 8.21
C TYR A 19 -1.52 -7.29 9.62
N THR A 20 -0.54 -8.08 10.05
CA THR A 20 -0.43 -8.51 11.44
C THR A 20 0.37 -7.47 12.20
N LEU A 21 -0.20 -6.94 13.28
CA LEU A 21 0.40 -5.99 14.20
C LEU A 21 0.28 -6.54 15.61
N ASP A 22 1.38 -6.74 16.32
CA ASP A 22 1.37 -7.27 17.70
C ASP A 22 0.57 -8.57 17.84
N GLY A 23 0.62 -9.42 16.80
CA GLY A 23 -0.10 -10.69 16.72
C GLY A 23 -1.60 -10.58 16.38
N ARG A 24 -2.18 -9.38 16.30
CA ARG A 24 -3.56 -9.17 15.80
C ARG A 24 -3.58 -8.90 14.31
N ASN A 25 -4.62 -9.39 13.63
CA ASN A 25 -4.88 -9.05 12.24
C ASN A 25 -5.62 -7.72 12.14
N VAL A 26 -5.13 -6.85 11.26
CA VAL A 26 -5.68 -5.53 10.98
C VAL A 26 -6.22 -5.52 9.56
N THR A 27 -7.47 -5.10 9.39
CA THR A 27 -8.09 -4.89 8.07
C THR A 27 -7.88 -3.47 7.59
N CYS A 28 -7.62 -3.30 6.30
CA CYS A 28 -7.24 -2.01 5.72
C CYS A 28 -7.92 -1.76 4.37
N GLN A 29 -8.05 -0.48 4.02
CA GLN A 29 -8.23 -0.02 2.65
C GLN A 29 -6.86 0.24 2.02
N ALA A 30 -6.68 -0.15 0.77
CA ALA A 30 -5.42 -0.04 0.04
C ALA A 30 -5.54 0.94 -1.13
N THR A 31 -4.58 1.86 -1.24
CA THR A 31 -4.44 2.79 -2.37
C THR A 31 -3.01 2.82 -2.87
N ALA A 32 -2.81 3.23 -4.12
CA ALA A 32 -1.49 3.41 -4.70
C ALA A 32 -1.28 4.87 -5.13
N ALA A 33 -0.03 5.33 -5.10
CA ALA A 33 0.35 6.61 -5.67
C ALA A 33 1.76 6.50 -6.26
N THR A 34 2.02 7.19 -7.38
CA THR A 34 3.37 7.28 -7.94
C THR A 34 3.92 8.69 -7.85
N GLU A 35 5.21 8.82 -7.56
CA GLU A 35 5.95 10.07 -7.59
C GLU A 35 7.22 9.92 -8.43
N THR A 36 7.52 10.88 -9.30
CA THR A 36 8.77 10.88 -10.08
C THR A 36 9.73 11.92 -9.51
N SER A 37 10.89 11.48 -9.01
CA SER A 37 11.95 12.41 -8.60
C SER A 37 12.89 12.69 -9.76
N GLN A 38 13.07 13.99 -10.08
CA GLN A 38 14.11 14.62 -10.92
C GLN A 38 14.70 13.76 -12.06
N LYS A 39 13.82 13.03 -12.76
CA LYS A 39 14.04 12.25 -14.00
C LYS A 39 14.72 10.87 -13.89
N VAL A 40 15.16 10.40 -12.73
CA VAL A 40 15.96 9.14 -12.65
C VAL A 40 15.30 8.04 -11.82
N VAL A 41 14.41 8.38 -10.88
CA VAL A 41 13.75 7.39 -10.02
C VAL A 41 12.26 7.65 -9.99
N GLU A 42 11.48 6.59 -10.14
CA GLU A 42 10.05 6.60 -9.89
C GLU A 42 9.76 5.81 -8.62
N TYR A 43 8.97 6.40 -7.74
CA TYR A 43 8.51 5.81 -6.51
C TYR A 43 7.05 5.38 -6.66
N LEU A 44 6.73 4.22 -6.11
CA LEU A 44 5.37 3.75 -5.93
C LEU A 44 5.14 3.60 -4.43
N SER A 45 4.07 4.20 -3.94
CA SER A 45 3.64 4.12 -2.56
C SER A 45 2.33 3.35 -2.48
N ILE A 46 2.31 2.22 -1.79
CA ILE A 46 1.09 1.50 -1.40
C ILE A 46 0.73 1.94 0.01
N THR A 47 -0.43 2.57 0.17
CA THR A 47 -0.92 3.04 1.47
C THR A 47 -2.04 2.13 1.95
N LEU A 48 -1.87 1.57 3.14
CA LEU A 48 -2.87 0.77 3.86
C LEU A 48 -3.40 1.60 5.02
N VAL A 49 -4.68 1.95 4.96
CA VAL A 49 -5.38 2.72 5.99
C VAL A 49 -6.27 1.78 6.78
N THR A 50 -6.05 1.64 8.08
CA THR A 50 -6.83 0.74 8.93
C THR A 50 -8.33 1.07 8.86
N SER A 51 -9.18 0.05 8.76
CA SER A 51 -10.63 0.21 8.69
C SER A 51 -11.33 -0.89 9.51
N PRO A 52 -12.17 -0.54 10.49
CA PRO A 52 -12.43 0.83 10.98
C PRO A 52 -11.21 1.45 11.66
N GLN A 53 -11.10 2.77 11.62
CA GLN A 53 -10.00 3.49 12.28
C GLN A 53 -10.02 3.29 13.81
N PRO A 54 -8.87 3.04 14.46
CA PRO A 54 -8.81 2.91 15.90
C PRO A 54 -9.25 4.18 16.64
N ALA A 55 -9.85 4.02 17.82
CA ALA A 55 -10.24 5.15 18.67
C ALA A 55 -9.03 5.98 19.16
N THR A 56 -7.83 5.41 19.13
CA THR A 56 -6.57 6.07 19.50
C THR A 56 -6.07 7.05 18.43
N GLY A 57 -6.69 7.08 17.25
CA GLY A 57 -6.36 8.00 16.16
C GLY A 57 -5.97 7.27 14.88
N PRO A 58 -5.53 8.05 13.86
CA PRO A 58 -5.22 7.51 12.54
C PRO A 58 -4.14 6.42 12.56
N GLU A 59 -4.48 5.24 12.08
CA GLU A 59 -3.56 4.12 11.88
C GLU A 59 -3.38 3.84 10.38
N LYS A 60 -2.12 3.93 9.92
CA LYS A 60 -1.76 3.69 8.52
C LYS A 60 -0.37 3.07 8.37
N LEU A 61 -0.20 2.31 7.30
CA LEU A 61 1.05 1.70 6.86
C LEU A 61 1.33 2.10 5.41
N VAL A 62 2.55 2.53 5.10
CA VAL A 62 2.97 2.92 3.75
C VAL A 62 4.15 2.06 3.34
N LEU A 63 4.01 1.34 2.23
CA LEU A 63 5.07 0.59 1.58
C LEU A 63 5.56 1.41 0.39
N THR A 64 6.79 1.87 0.43
CA THR A 64 7.44 2.58 -0.67
C THR A 64 8.33 1.62 -1.44
N PHE A 65 8.15 1.62 -2.74
CA PHE A 65 8.97 0.93 -3.71
C PHE A 65 9.62 1.93 -4.63
N ASN A 66 10.75 1.58 -5.23
CA ASN A 66 11.41 2.41 -6.23
C ASN A 66 11.72 1.60 -7.49
N ARG A 67 11.80 2.29 -8.63
CA ARG A 67 12.39 1.74 -9.85
C ARG A 67 13.27 2.79 -10.51
N GLY A 68 14.41 2.35 -11.04
CA GLY A 68 15.31 3.20 -11.80
C GLY A 68 14.73 3.49 -13.19
N LYS A 69 14.49 4.77 -13.49
CA LYS A 69 14.06 5.22 -14.81
C LYS A 69 15.26 5.19 -15.75
N GLY A 70 15.28 4.24 -16.70
CA GLY A 70 16.32 4.13 -17.73
C GLY A 70 17.18 2.86 -17.70
N PHE A 71 17.05 2.01 -16.67
CA PHE A 71 17.83 0.76 -16.58
C PHE A 71 17.15 -0.46 -17.21
N GLY A 72 16.10 -0.27 -18.03
CA GLY A 72 15.31 -1.37 -18.60
C GLY A 72 14.51 -2.20 -17.58
N SER A 73 14.78 -2.04 -16.28
CA SER A 73 14.01 -2.66 -15.20
C SER A 73 12.64 -2.00 -15.09
N ARG A 74 11.60 -2.77 -15.41
CA ARG A 74 10.21 -2.42 -15.11
C ARG A 74 9.82 -2.78 -13.68
N THR A 75 10.73 -3.39 -12.92
CA THR A 75 10.46 -3.98 -11.62
C THR A 75 10.70 -2.97 -10.51
N TYR A 76 9.68 -2.76 -9.68
CA TYR A 76 9.80 -2.03 -8.44
C TYR A 76 10.50 -2.88 -7.38
N ALA A 77 11.50 -2.31 -6.71
CA ALA A 77 12.17 -2.90 -5.57
C ALA A 77 11.61 -2.29 -4.26
N PRO A 78 11.43 -3.08 -3.19
CA PRO A 78 11.08 -2.56 -1.87
C PRO A 78 12.14 -1.55 -1.39
N MET A 79 11.71 -0.40 -0.86
CA MET A 79 12.62 0.65 -0.39
C MET A 79 12.41 0.95 1.08
N GLN A 80 11.17 1.20 1.49
CA GLN A 80 10.85 1.62 2.85
C GLN A 80 9.44 1.15 3.25
N LEU A 81 9.27 0.86 4.52
CA LEU A 81 7.98 0.67 5.15
C LEU A 81 7.87 1.68 6.30
N PHE A 82 6.80 2.46 6.31
CA PHE A 82 6.52 3.49 7.30
C PHE A 82 5.16 3.23 7.95
N TYR A 83 5.15 3.07 9.26
CA TYR A 83 3.94 2.86 10.05
C TYR A 83 3.66 4.08 10.93
N THR A 84 2.38 4.39 11.14
CA THR A 84 1.92 5.47 12.02
C THR A 84 0.80 4.96 12.91
N SER A 85 1.05 4.85 14.24
CA SER A 85 0.05 4.83 15.33
C SER A 85 0.67 4.32 16.65
N PRO A 86 0.48 4.99 17.81
CA PRO A 86 0.43 6.44 18.03
C PRO A 86 1.80 7.11 17.78
N GLN A 87 2.84 6.33 17.52
CA GLN A 87 4.19 6.78 17.20
C GLN A 87 4.54 6.29 15.79
N ALA A 88 5.32 7.09 15.07
CA ALA A 88 5.78 6.72 13.75
C ALA A 88 7.01 5.81 13.84
N THR A 89 7.02 4.73 13.06
CA THR A 89 8.17 3.84 12.92
C THR A 89 8.47 3.61 11.45
N THR A 90 9.75 3.37 11.13
CA THR A 90 10.20 3.16 9.76
C THR A 90 11.25 2.06 9.68
N THR A 91 11.16 1.20 8.68
CA THR A 91 12.20 0.21 8.34
C THR A 91 12.47 0.19 6.85
N ASN A 92 13.70 -0.15 6.47
CA ASN A 92 14.08 -0.61 5.14
C ASN A 92 14.31 -2.12 5.10
N ASN A 93 14.18 -2.81 6.23
CA ASN A 93 14.41 -4.24 6.39
C ASN A 93 13.10 -5.01 6.27
N PHE A 94 12.55 -5.03 5.07
CA PHE A 94 11.36 -5.81 4.73
C PHE A 94 11.50 -6.35 3.31
N SER A 95 10.75 -7.40 3.01
CA SER A 95 10.64 -7.93 1.66
C SER A 95 9.18 -7.89 1.23
N ALA A 96 8.95 -7.69 -0.05
CA ALA A 96 7.61 -7.59 -0.60
C ALA A 96 7.55 -8.16 -2.01
N THR A 97 6.39 -8.72 -2.33
CA THR A 97 5.97 -9.01 -3.70
C THR A 97 5.11 -7.85 -4.20
N LEU A 98 5.21 -7.55 -5.49
CA LEU A 98 4.39 -6.54 -6.13
C LEU A 98 4.06 -7.02 -7.55
N THR A 99 2.77 -7.11 -7.85
CA THR A 99 2.25 -7.48 -9.16
C THR A 99 1.30 -6.39 -9.63
N GLU A 100 1.57 -5.82 -10.80
CA GLU A 100 0.61 -4.98 -11.51
C GLU A 100 -0.37 -5.89 -12.25
N THR A 101 -1.61 -6.02 -11.75
CA THR A 101 -2.62 -6.94 -12.30
C THR A 101 -3.33 -6.36 -13.52
N SER A 102 -3.42 -5.04 -13.58
CA SER A 102 -3.84 -4.24 -14.73
C SER A 102 -3.19 -2.86 -14.61
N ALA A 103 -3.21 -2.06 -15.68
CA ALA A 103 -2.54 -0.76 -15.69
C ALA A 103 -2.93 0.10 -14.48
N GLY A 104 -1.96 0.40 -13.60
CA GLY A 104 -2.17 1.18 -12.38
C GLY A 104 -2.88 0.45 -11.23
N VAL A 105 -3.00 -0.87 -11.28
CA VAL A 105 -3.63 -1.70 -10.24
C VAL A 105 -2.63 -2.70 -9.71
N PHE A 106 -2.34 -2.62 -8.41
CA PHE A 106 -1.26 -3.37 -7.77
C PHE A 106 -1.80 -4.32 -6.69
N SER A 107 -1.22 -5.52 -6.61
CA SER A 107 -1.46 -6.48 -5.53
C SER A 107 -0.15 -7.10 -5.08
N GLY A 108 -0.07 -7.54 -3.82
CA GLY A 108 1.17 -8.07 -3.28
C GLY A 108 1.09 -8.44 -1.81
N THR A 109 2.22 -8.94 -1.32
CA THR A 109 2.44 -9.32 0.07
C THR A 109 3.72 -8.67 0.58
N PHE A 110 3.86 -8.54 1.88
CA PHE A 110 5.11 -8.10 2.49
C PHE A 110 5.35 -8.82 3.82
N PHE A 111 6.61 -8.86 4.25
CA PHE A 111 7.00 -9.27 5.58
C PHE A 111 8.18 -8.43 6.07
N VAL A 112 8.18 -8.13 7.37
CA VAL A 112 9.23 -7.34 8.03
C VAL A 112 10.27 -8.29 8.59
N ILE A 113 11.54 -7.99 8.34
CA ILE A 113 12.68 -8.74 8.88
C ILE A 113 13.11 -8.04 10.16
N ASN A 114 13.07 -8.75 11.28
CA ASN A 114 13.31 -8.23 12.64
C ASN A 114 12.32 -7.11 13.03
N PRO A 115 11.07 -7.46 13.43
CA PRO A 115 10.05 -6.48 13.77
C PRO A 115 10.47 -5.57 14.93
N PHE A 116 10.06 -4.30 14.88
CA PHE A 116 10.28 -3.32 15.96
C PHE A 116 9.45 -3.62 17.22
N SER A 117 9.55 -2.73 18.21
CA SER A 117 8.72 -2.71 19.43
C SER A 117 7.21 -2.74 19.18
N SER A 118 6.75 -2.36 17.99
CA SER A 118 5.41 -2.67 17.46
C SER A 118 5.57 -3.67 16.33
N ALA A 119 5.12 -4.91 16.55
CA ALA A 119 5.49 -6.06 15.75
C ALA A 119 4.61 -6.18 14.52
N ILE A 120 4.76 -5.26 13.57
CA ILE A 120 4.30 -5.51 12.21
C ILE A 120 5.15 -6.64 11.66
N THR A 121 4.54 -7.77 11.34
CA THR A 121 5.28 -8.96 10.87
C THR A 121 5.08 -9.23 9.40
N ASN A 122 3.85 -9.13 8.91
CA ASN A 122 3.51 -9.35 7.51
C ASN A 122 2.19 -8.69 7.14
N GLY A 123 1.89 -8.69 5.85
CA GLY A 123 0.59 -8.29 5.34
C GLY A 123 0.40 -8.54 3.85
N VAL A 124 -0.78 -8.17 3.38
CA VAL A 124 -1.26 -8.33 2.01
C VAL A 124 -2.02 -7.09 1.57
N PHE A 125 -1.95 -6.78 0.29
CA PHE A 125 -2.76 -5.76 -0.35
C PHE A 125 -3.23 -6.27 -1.71
N THR A 126 -4.47 -5.94 -2.05
CA THR A 126 -5.17 -6.41 -3.25
C THR A 126 -5.86 -5.22 -3.91
N GLU A 127 -5.63 -5.08 -5.20
CA GLU A 127 -6.22 -4.01 -6.03
C GLU A 127 -5.98 -2.59 -5.49
N ALA A 128 -4.77 -2.29 -5.03
CA ALA A 128 -4.37 -0.91 -4.76
C ALA A 128 -4.27 -0.13 -6.08
N ARG A 129 -5.12 0.88 -6.27
CA ARG A 129 -5.26 1.64 -7.52
C ARG A 129 -4.58 3.01 -7.43
N LEU A 130 -3.94 3.43 -8.53
CA LEU A 130 -3.42 4.79 -8.74
C LEU A 130 -4.54 5.82 -8.90
#